data_AF-F6I4T6-F1
#
_entry.id   AF-F6I4T6-F1
#
_cell.length_a   1.000
_cell.length_b   1.000
_cell.length_c   1.000
_cell.angle_alpha   90.00
_cell.angle_beta   90.00
_cell.angle_gamma   90.00
#
_symmetry.space_group_name_H-M   'P 1'
#
loop_
_entity.id
_entity.type
_entity.pdbx_description
1 polymer ?
#
loop_
_entity_poly.entity_id
_entity_poly.type
_entity_poly.pdbx_seq_one_letter_code
_entity_poly.pdbx_strand_id
1 'polypeptide(L)'
;MVVGLDIEWRPNRIPSMSNKSATLQLCINNKCLILQLFYMDEIPQSLKGFLLDSNFTFVGVEVGADIDKLKNEYGLECSCSADVRILAMQRWPGRFRRPGLKDLAWEVVNLRMKKPKHVCMSNWEARVLNENQVEYACIDAYASYRIGHKLIIEKY
;
A
#
# COMPACT_ATOMS: atom_id res chain seq x y z
N MET A 1 -6.17 -15.10 0.73
CA MET A 1 -6.39 -14.17 -0.39
C MET A 1 -5.41 -13.01 -0.27
N VAL A 2 -4.90 -12.49 -1.37
CA VAL A 2 -3.95 -11.36 -1.37
C VAL A 2 -4.70 -10.03 -1.46
N VAL A 3 -4.27 -9.03 -0.68
CA VAL A 3 -4.83 -7.68 -0.64
C VAL A 3 -3.69 -6.67 -0.76
N GLY A 4 -3.72 -5.83 -1.78
CA GLY A 4 -2.76 -4.72 -1.89
C GLY A 4 -3.05 -3.66 -0.84
N LEU A 5 -2.03 -3.22 -0.11
CA LEU A 5 -2.11 -2.19 0.91
C LEU A 5 -1.13 -1.07 0.58
N ASP A 6 -1.57 0.16 0.79
CA ASP A 6 -0.72 1.35 0.79
C ASP A 6 -1.30 2.39 1.78
N ILE A 7 -0.49 3.36 2.18
CA ILE A 7 -0.93 4.52 2.95
C ILE A 7 -0.27 5.79 2.42
N GLU A 8 -0.98 6.91 2.49
CA GLU A 8 -0.44 8.20 2.08
C GLU A 8 -0.67 9.26 3.16
N TRP A 9 0.28 10.18 3.31
CA TRP A 9 0.24 11.28 4.27
C TRP A 9 0.80 12.56 3.66
N ARG A 10 0.42 13.71 4.23
CA ARG A 10 1.01 14.98 3.81
C ARG A 10 2.51 14.98 4.13
N PRO A 11 3.42 15.25 3.17
CA PRO A 11 4.84 15.31 3.48
C PRO A 11 5.18 16.44 4.45
N ASN A 12 6.16 16.20 5.33
CA ASN A 12 6.70 17.23 6.21
C ASN A 12 7.90 17.92 5.56
N ARG A 13 8.11 19.21 5.85
CA ARG A 13 9.30 19.95 5.38
C ARG A 13 10.57 19.52 6.10
N ILE A 14 10.44 18.96 7.30
CA ILE A 14 11.55 18.43 8.10
C ILE A 14 11.65 16.92 7.80
N PRO A 15 12.74 16.43 7.19
CA PRO A 15 12.85 15.03 6.75
C PRO A 15 12.77 13.99 7.87
N SER A 16 13.14 14.35 9.10
CA SER A 16 13.05 13.46 10.27
C SER A 16 11.64 13.35 10.86
N MET A 17 10.71 14.19 10.41
CA MET A 17 9.33 14.18 10.88
C MET A 17 8.41 13.51 9.87
N SER A 18 7.55 12.62 10.37
CA SER A 18 6.48 12.00 9.60
C SER A 18 5.15 12.51 10.12
N ASN A 19 4.27 12.97 9.22
CA ASN A 19 2.91 13.33 9.57
C ASN A 19 2.05 12.05 9.72
N LYS A 20 0.90 12.19 10.38
CA LYS A 20 -0.05 11.09 10.54
C LYS A 20 -0.52 10.57 9.17
N SER A 21 -0.72 9.26 9.04
CA SER A 21 -1.28 8.62 7.84
C SER A 21 -2.63 9.26 7.52
N ALA A 22 -2.79 9.86 6.35
CA ALA A 22 -4.05 10.53 6.02
C ALA A 22 -5.06 9.56 5.41
N THR A 23 -4.56 8.58 4.68
CA THR A 23 -5.35 7.63 3.91
C THR A 23 -4.82 6.20 4.04
N LEU A 24 -5.72 5.23 3.88
CA LEU A 24 -5.42 3.81 3.71
C LEU A 24 -6.05 3.34 2.40
N GLN A 25 -5.24 2.72 1.54
CA GLN A 25 -5.69 2.10 0.31
C GLN A 25 -5.70 0.58 0.45
N LEU A 26 -6.78 -0.05 0.00
CA LEU A 26 -6.91 -1.51 -0.04
C LEU A 26 -7.36 -1.93 -1.43
N CYS A 27 -6.68 -2.89 -2.05
CA CYS A 27 -7.03 -3.39 -3.39
C CYS A 27 -7.19 -4.90 -3.40
N ILE A 28 -8.30 -5.37 -3.99
CA ILE A 28 -8.52 -6.78 -4.30
C ILE A 28 -9.06 -6.87 -5.73
N ASN A 29 -8.43 -7.71 -6.55
CA ASN A 29 -8.75 -7.85 -7.98
C ASN A 29 -8.69 -6.49 -8.68
N ASN A 30 -9.83 -5.97 -9.14
CA ASN A 30 -9.98 -4.69 -9.83
C ASN A 30 -10.74 -3.64 -8.99
N LYS A 31 -10.87 -3.86 -7.68
CA LYS A 31 -11.57 -2.94 -6.77
C LYS A 31 -10.59 -2.35 -5.78
N CYS A 32 -10.49 -1.03 -5.78
CA CYS A 32 -9.73 -0.25 -4.81
C CYS A 32 -10.70 0.47 -3.87
N LEU A 33 -10.43 0.37 -2.58
CA LEU A 33 -11.08 1.13 -1.52
C LEU A 33 -10.06 2.13 -0.96
N ILE A 34 -10.44 3.40 -0.89
CA ILE A 34 -9.65 4.46 -0.26
C ILE A 34 -10.41 4.94 0.97
N LEU A 35 -9.77 4.84 2.13
CA LEU A 35 -10.29 5.27 3.42
C LEU A 35 -9.53 6.52 3.85
N GLN A 36 -10.20 7.68 3.94
CA GLN A 36 -9.60 8.91 4.47
C GLN A 36 -9.57 8.87 6.01
N LEU A 37 -8.63 8.08 6.56
CA LEU A 37 -8.44 7.86 8.01
C LEU A 37 -8.34 9.16 8.82
N PHE A 38 -7.78 10.22 8.23
CA PHE A 38 -7.62 11.51 8.89
C PHE A 38 -8.95 12.13 9.38
N TYR A 39 -10.07 11.80 8.74
CA TYR A 39 -11.39 12.35 9.04
C TYR A 39 -12.36 11.34 9.65
N MET A 40 -11.86 10.16 10.03
CA MET A 40 -12.69 9.18 10.72
C MET A 40 -12.69 9.48 12.21
N ASP A 41 -13.87 9.74 12.76
CA ASP A 41 -14.04 9.89 14.22
C ASP A 41 -13.74 8.57 14.93
N GLU A 42 -14.21 7.46 14.35
CA GLU A 42 -13.98 6.11 14.85
C GLU A 42 -13.64 5.15 13.72
N ILE A 43 -12.78 4.18 14.01
CA ILE A 43 -12.41 3.12 13.08
C ILE A 43 -13.44 1.98 13.16
N PRO A 44 -14.14 1.65 12.05
CA PRO A 44 -15.17 0.62 12.06
C PRO A 44 -14.65 -0.76 12.48
N GLN A 45 -15.43 -1.49 13.28
CA GLN A 45 -15.06 -2.83 13.72
C GLN A 45 -14.93 -3.82 12.54
N SER A 46 -15.69 -3.61 11.47
CA SER A 46 -15.57 -4.39 10.23
C SER A 46 -14.20 -4.25 9.58
N LEU A 47 -13.61 -3.05 9.59
CA LEU A 47 -12.27 -2.82 9.09
C LEU A 47 -11.22 -3.50 9.97
N LYS A 48 -11.34 -3.37 11.30
CA LYS A 48 -10.44 -4.05 12.24
C LYS A 48 -10.49 -5.57 12.07
N GLY A 49 -11.70 -6.13 12.02
CA GLY A 49 -11.91 -7.57 11.81
C GLY A 49 -11.33 -8.04 10.47
N PHE A 50 -11.50 -7.25 9.41
CA PHE A 50 -10.95 -7.56 8.09
C PHE A 50 -9.40 -7.58 8.10
N LEU A 51 -8.75 -6.60 8.72
CA LEU A 51 -7.28 -6.55 8.79
C LEU A 51 -6.70 -7.66 9.69
N LEU A 52 -7.42 -8.08 10.72
CA LEU A 52 -7.03 -9.16 11.62
C LEU A 52 -7.36 -10.58 11.12
N ASP A 53 -8.11 -10.72 10.03
CA ASP A 53 -8.46 -12.04 9.50
C ASP A 53 -7.27 -12.65 8.74
N SER A 54 -6.77 -13.77 9.25
CA SER A 54 -5.63 -14.51 8.71
C SER A 54 -5.89 -15.15 7.35
N ASN A 55 -7.14 -15.15 6.87
CA ASN A 55 -7.46 -15.50 5.49
C ASN A 55 -6.96 -14.46 4.48
N PHE A 56 -6.60 -13.24 4.90
CA PHE A 56 -6.05 -12.20 4.04
C PHE A 56 -4.55 -11.99 4.30
N THR A 57 -3.79 -11.76 3.24
CA THR A 57 -2.39 -11.35 3.32
C THR A 57 -2.25 -9.98 2.68
N PHE A 58 -1.84 -9.00 3.49
CA PHE A 58 -1.64 -7.62 3.06
C PHE A 58 -0.25 -7.45 2.46
N VAL A 59 -0.20 -6.93 1.23
CA VAL A 59 1.03 -6.88 0.44
C VAL A 59 1.30 -5.46 -0.04
N GLY A 60 2.58 -5.12 -0.09
CA GLY A 60 3.10 -3.83 -0.54
C GLY A 60 4.61 -3.82 -0.48
N VAL A 61 5.22 -2.72 -0.93
CA VAL A 61 6.66 -2.50 -0.78
C VAL A 61 6.90 -1.78 0.53
N GLU A 62 7.72 -2.36 1.42
CA GLU A 62 7.92 -1.87 2.78
C GLU A 62 6.64 -1.88 3.63
N VAL A 63 5.65 -2.72 3.28
CA VAL A 63 4.31 -2.79 3.90
C VAL A 63 4.31 -3.01 5.41
N GLY A 64 5.38 -3.60 5.96
CA GLY A 64 5.54 -3.74 7.40
C GLY A 64 5.61 -2.38 8.12
N ALA A 65 6.31 -1.41 7.52
CA ALA A 65 6.39 -0.04 8.07
C ALA A 65 5.04 0.68 8.03
N ASP A 66 4.25 0.46 6.97
CA ASP A 66 2.89 1.00 6.85
C ASP A 66 1.97 0.42 7.92
N ILE A 67 2.03 -0.89 8.14
CA ILE A 67 1.25 -1.59 9.17
C ILE A 67 1.65 -1.12 10.58
N ASP A 68 2.95 -0.98 10.85
CA ASP A 68 3.42 -0.46 12.13
C ASP A 68 2.92 0.97 12.38
N LYS A 69 2.93 1.82 11.35
CA LYS A 69 2.40 3.18 11.41
C LYS A 69 0.88 3.18 11.67
N LEU A 70 0.12 2.36 10.95
CA LEU A 70 -1.33 2.18 11.15
C LEU A 70 -1.65 1.67 12.57
N LYS A 71 -0.89 0.72 13.09
CA LYS A 71 -1.04 0.20 14.45
C LYS A 71 -0.82 1.31 15.48
N ASN A 72 0.27 2.06 15.35
CA ASN A 72 0.62 3.10 16.32
C ASN A 72 -0.32 4.30 16.27
N GLU A 73 -0.83 4.67 15.09
CA GLU A 73 -1.64 5.89 14.91
C GLU A 73 -3.15 5.67 15.02
N TYR A 74 -3.62 4.45 14.73
CA TYR A 74 -5.04 4.10 14.61
C TYR A 74 -5.44 2.82 15.33
N GLY A 75 -4.50 2.08 15.93
CA GLY A 75 -4.77 0.76 16.51
C GLY A 75 -5.20 -0.27 15.46
N LEU A 76 -4.81 -0.07 14.20
CA LEU A 76 -5.10 -0.96 13.09
C LEU A 76 -3.97 -1.97 12.93
N GLU A 77 -4.23 -3.22 13.32
CA GLU A 77 -3.28 -4.33 13.20
C GLU A 77 -3.64 -5.22 12.01
N CYS A 78 -2.62 -5.73 11.33
CA CYS A 78 -2.79 -6.71 10.26
C CYS A 78 -2.25 -8.08 10.71
N SER A 79 -3.06 -9.13 10.62
CA SER A 79 -2.66 -10.47 11.08
C SER A 79 -1.55 -11.08 10.22
N CYS A 80 -1.64 -10.90 8.89
CA CYS A 80 -0.72 -11.48 7.93
C CYS A 80 -0.31 -10.43 6.89
N SER A 81 1.00 -10.27 6.69
CA SER A 81 1.52 -9.39 5.65
C SER A 81 2.73 -10.01 4.94
N ALA A 82 2.98 -9.57 3.71
CA ALA A 82 4.15 -9.98 2.96
C ALA A 82 4.69 -8.84 2.09
N ASP A 83 5.97 -8.53 2.27
CA ASP A 83 6.64 -7.52 1.48
C ASP A 83 6.99 -8.05 0.08
N VAL A 84 6.42 -7.42 -0.96
CA VAL A 84 6.58 -7.89 -2.34
C VAL A 84 8.00 -7.68 -2.89
N ARG A 85 8.75 -6.72 -2.35
CA ARG A 85 10.17 -6.52 -2.69
C ARG A 85 10.99 -7.68 -2.16
N ILE A 86 10.79 -8.06 -0.90
CA ILE A 86 11.48 -9.20 -0.28
C ILE A 86 11.17 -10.47 -1.05
N LEU A 87 9.88 -10.74 -1.32
CA LEU A 87 9.46 -11.92 -2.08
C LEU A 87 10.08 -11.96 -3.49
N ALA A 88 10.12 -10.83 -4.20
CA ALA A 88 10.74 -10.76 -5.53
C ALA A 88 12.25 -11.02 -5.48
N MET A 89 12.96 -10.45 -4.50
CA MET A 89 14.40 -10.66 -4.31
C MET A 89 14.73 -12.11 -3.94
N GLN A 90 13.87 -12.76 -3.15
CA GLN A 90 14.01 -14.18 -2.82
C GLN A 90 13.74 -15.08 -4.03
N ARG A 91 12.72 -14.74 -4.84
CA ARG A 91 12.38 -15.52 -6.05
C ARG A 91 13.45 -15.42 -7.13
N TRP A 92 14.08 -14.25 -7.28
CA TRP A 92 15.13 -14.01 -8.27
C TRP A 92 16.38 -13.40 -7.62
N PRO A 93 17.18 -14.22 -6.91
CA PRO A 93 18.38 -13.76 -6.24
C PRO A 93 19.34 -13.04 -7.22
N GLY A 94 19.85 -11.87 -6.82
CA GLY A 94 20.80 -11.08 -7.61
C GLY A 94 20.20 -10.27 -8.77
N ARG A 95 18.94 -10.51 -9.17
CA ARG A 95 18.28 -9.74 -10.24
C ARG A 95 17.94 -8.31 -9.83
N PHE A 96 17.58 -8.12 -8.57
CA PHE A 96 17.18 -6.83 -8.04
C PHE A 96 18.08 -6.39 -6.90
N ARG A 97 18.46 -5.11 -6.87
CA ARG A 97 19.22 -4.53 -5.76
C ARG A 97 18.31 -4.05 -4.63
N ARG A 98 17.47 -3.04 -4.90
CA ARG A 98 16.43 -2.53 -4.00
C ARG A 98 15.31 -1.91 -4.83
N PRO A 99 14.50 -2.73 -5.52
CA PRO A 99 13.53 -2.24 -6.49
C PRO A 99 12.37 -1.53 -5.77
N GLY A 100 11.91 -0.42 -6.34
CA GLY A 100 10.68 0.24 -5.92
C GLY A 100 9.45 -0.47 -6.47
N LEU A 101 8.26 -0.03 -6.04
CA LEU A 101 6.99 -0.57 -6.52
C LEU A 101 6.87 -0.48 -8.05
N LYS A 102 7.28 0.65 -8.63
CA LYS A 102 7.26 0.87 -10.09
C LYS A 102 8.16 -0.11 -10.84
N ASP A 103 9.34 -0.41 -10.31
CA ASP A 103 10.29 -1.33 -10.94
C ASP A 103 9.72 -2.75 -10.92
N LEU A 104 9.18 -3.18 -9.78
CA LEU A 104 8.54 -4.50 -9.63
C LEU A 104 7.27 -4.62 -10.48
N ALA A 105 6.46 -3.57 -10.57
CA ALA A 105 5.25 -3.57 -11.39
C ALA A 105 5.60 -3.85 -12.86
N TRP A 106 6.67 -3.21 -13.36
CA TRP A 106 7.16 -3.45 -14.72
C TRP A 106 7.75 -4.87 -14.88
N GLU A 107 8.70 -5.23 -14.03
CA GLU A 107 9.50 -6.45 -14.21
C GLU A 107 8.75 -7.75 -13.87
N VAL A 108 7.79 -7.71 -12.95
CA VAL A 108 7.08 -8.90 -12.44
C VAL A 108 5.72 -9.10 -13.12
N VAL A 109 4.99 -8.01 -13.39
CA VAL A 109 3.60 -8.07 -13.90
C VAL A 109 3.37 -7.22 -15.16
N ASN A 110 4.42 -6.69 -15.78
CA ASN A 110 4.37 -5.90 -17.01
C ASN A 110 3.41 -4.69 -16.94
N LEU A 111 3.27 -4.10 -15.76
CA LEU A 111 2.45 -2.90 -15.54
C LEU A 111 3.31 -1.65 -15.65
N ARG A 112 2.88 -0.72 -16.52
CA ARG A 112 3.47 0.62 -16.63
C ARG A 112 2.69 1.58 -15.74
N MET A 113 3.28 1.95 -14.61
CA MET A 113 2.68 2.93 -13.70
C MET A 113 3.39 4.28 -13.76
N LYS A 114 2.60 5.36 -13.82
CA LYS A 114 3.08 6.72 -13.60
C LYS A 114 3.13 6.96 -12.09
N LYS A 115 4.24 7.52 -11.60
CA LYS A 115 4.37 8.03 -10.23
C LYS A 115 4.74 9.51 -10.26
N PRO A 116 3.80 10.40 -10.59
CA PRO A 116 4.08 11.83 -10.59
C PRO A 116 4.45 12.31 -9.18
N LYS A 117 5.69 12.78 -9.01
CA LYS A 117 6.20 13.26 -7.72
C LYS A 117 5.33 14.36 -7.10
N HIS A 118 4.72 15.21 -7.92
CA HIS A 118 3.84 16.28 -7.43
C HIS A 118 2.54 15.75 -6.79
N VAL A 119 2.08 14.54 -7.13
CA VAL A 119 0.90 13.90 -6.50
C VAL A 119 1.31 13.19 -5.22
N CYS A 120 2.36 12.37 -5.28
CA CYS A 120 2.94 11.70 -4.10
C CYS A 120 3.27 12.71 -2.99
N MET A 121 3.82 13.87 -3.38
CA MET A 121 4.18 14.94 -2.44
C MET A 121 3.04 15.95 -2.17
N SER A 122 1.80 15.64 -2.57
CA SER A 122 0.65 16.55 -2.43
C SER A 122 0.08 16.54 -1.01
N ASN A 123 -0.97 17.34 -0.79
CA ASN A 123 -1.68 17.33 0.47
C ASN A 123 -2.71 16.19 0.52
N TRP A 124 -2.32 15.06 1.11
CA TRP A 124 -3.22 13.91 1.33
C TRP A 124 -4.22 14.10 2.48
N GLU A 125 -4.05 15.15 3.29
CA GLU A 125 -5.03 15.60 4.29
C GLU A 125 -6.11 16.50 3.64
N ALA A 126 -6.32 16.42 2.33
CA ALA A 126 -7.39 17.16 1.66
C ALA A 126 -8.74 16.51 1.97
N ARG A 127 -9.76 17.31 2.32
CA ARG A 127 -11.10 16.80 2.64
C ARG A 127 -11.75 16.08 1.47
N VAL A 128 -11.46 16.54 0.26
CA VAL A 128 -11.85 15.90 -1.00
C VAL A 128 -10.57 15.64 -1.78
N LEU A 129 -10.25 14.37 -2.02
CA LEU A 129 -9.15 13.99 -2.89
C LEU A 129 -9.49 14.35 -4.34
N ASN A 130 -8.51 14.90 -5.06
CA ASN A 130 -8.68 15.13 -6.50
C ASN A 130 -8.49 13.82 -7.30
N GLU A 131 -8.87 13.84 -8.57
CA GLU A 131 -8.78 12.67 -9.45
C GLU A 131 -7.36 12.10 -9.56
N ASN A 132 -6.34 12.95 -9.62
CA ASN A 132 -4.95 12.49 -9.68
C ASN A 132 -4.53 11.75 -8.40
N GLN A 133 -4.97 12.21 -7.23
CA GLN A 133 -4.73 11.54 -5.95
C GLN A 133 -5.46 10.20 -5.88
N VAL A 134 -6.72 10.15 -6.31
CA VAL A 134 -7.50 8.91 -6.37
C VAL A 134 -6.86 7.91 -7.32
N GLU A 135 -6.51 8.33 -8.53
CA GLU A 135 -5.83 7.50 -9.53
C GLU A 135 -4.49 6.97 -8.99
N TYR A 136 -3.65 7.85 -8.42
CA TYR A 136 -2.37 7.46 -7.84
C TYR A 136 -2.53 6.40 -6.75
N ALA A 137 -3.41 6.65 -5.77
CA ALA A 137 -3.70 5.74 -4.67
C ALA A 137 -4.21 4.38 -5.16
N CYS A 138 -5.06 4.38 -6.19
CA CYS A 138 -5.56 3.13 -6.78
C CYS A 138 -4.45 2.37 -7.50
N ILE A 139 -3.60 3.06 -8.26
CA ILE A 139 -2.48 2.45 -8.99
C ILE A 139 -1.50 1.78 -8.03
N ASP A 140 -1.15 2.43 -6.92
CA ASP A 140 -0.18 1.90 -5.96
C ASP A 140 -0.72 0.65 -5.26
N ALA A 141 -1.94 0.70 -4.71
CA ALA A 141 -2.56 -0.48 -4.10
C ALA A 141 -2.79 -1.62 -5.12
N TYR A 142 -3.19 -1.29 -6.35
CA TYR A 142 -3.38 -2.29 -7.41
C TYR A 142 -2.07 -2.95 -7.84
N ALA A 143 -1.00 -2.17 -8.01
CA ALA A 143 0.31 -2.69 -8.33
C ALA A 143 0.79 -3.66 -7.24
N SER A 144 0.68 -3.25 -5.97
CA SER A 144 1.00 -4.09 -4.80
C SER A 144 0.20 -5.41 -4.82
N TYR A 145 -1.11 -5.34 -5.02
CA TYR A 145 -1.98 -6.53 -5.15
C TYR A 145 -1.51 -7.44 -6.29
N ARG A 146 -1.31 -6.90 -7.50
CA ARG A 146 -0.95 -7.70 -8.68
C ARG A 146 0.40 -8.39 -8.52
N ILE A 147 1.40 -7.69 -7.98
CA ILE A 147 2.73 -8.26 -7.73
C ILE A 147 2.62 -9.35 -6.65
N GLY A 148 1.95 -9.07 -5.52
CA GLY A 148 1.78 -10.05 -4.46
C GLY A 148 1.01 -11.29 -4.91
N HIS A 149 -0.07 -11.12 -5.69
CA HIS A 149 -0.81 -12.22 -6.30
C HIS A 149 0.10 -13.07 -7.18
N LYS A 150 0.91 -12.42 -8.02
CA LYS A 150 1.87 -13.10 -8.90
C LYS A 150 2.92 -13.90 -8.13
N LEU A 151 3.41 -13.38 -7.01
CA LEU A 151 4.48 -14.01 -6.23
C LEU A 151 3.98 -15.12 -5.31
N ILE A 152 2.79 -14.96 -4.74
CA ILE A 152 2.25 -15.84 -3.68
C ILE A 152 1.31 -16.91 -4.24
N ILE A 153 0.45 -16.55 -5.19
CA ILE A 153 -0.62 -17.43 -5.70
C ILE A 153 -0.19 -18.13 -6.98
N GLU A 154 0.29 -17.35 -7.96
CA GLU A 154 0.72 -17.89 -9.25
C GLU A 154 2.12 -18.49 -9.13
N LYS A 155 2.19 -19.75 -8.69
CA LYS A 155 3.42 -20.54 -8.76
C LYS A 155 3.68 -20.91 -10.22
N TYR A 156 4.79 -20.44 -10.77
CA TYR A 156 5.41 -21.03 -11.96
C TYR A 156 6.28 -22.20 -11.53
#